data_AF-A0A329QSQ9-F1
#
_entry.id   AF-A0A329QSQ9-F1
#
_cell.length_a   1.000
_cell.length_b   1.000
_cell.length_c   1.000
_cell.angle_alpha   90.00
_cell.angle_beta   90.00
_cell.angle_gamma   90.00
#
_symmetry.space_group_name_H-M   'P 1'
#
loop_
_entity.id
_entity.type
_entity.pdbx_description
1 polymer ?
#
loop_
_entity_poly.entity_id
_entity_poly.type
_entity_poly.pdbx_seq_one_letter_code
_entity_poly.pdbx_strand_id
1 'polypeptide(L)'
;MGIHTYFRSLNDLERIIRTPGKFKFEEHSVSAHSWKVVQYAKTLADIEEQHGVAIDWKKLYEITSSHDYGEIFIGDIKTPVKHYSLELRSMLQQVEEGMVEHFINENIPEEFQPIFRRQLREGKDNSVEGLILEVADKMDQVYEAFAELQRGNTEKEFIVMYRYALIKIKNIDLHCVHYFLEQILPDIIEEGNRSPFDIRQITEDALSQ
;
A
#
# COMPACT_ATOMS: atom_id res chain seq x y z
N MET A 1 13.83 -27.40 3.61
CA MET A 1 14.04 -26.24 2.70
C MET A 1 14.60 -25.09 3.52
N GLY A 2 15.12 -24.02 2.90
CA GLY A 2 15.81 -22.97 3.64
C GLY A 2 15.68 -21.59 2.99
N ILE A 3 16.46 -20.62 3.46
CA ILE A 3 16.45 -19.22 3.01
C ILE A 3 16.55 -19.06 1.48
N HIS A 4 17.20 -19.99 0.77
CA HIS A 4 17.21 -20.03 -0.69
C HIS A 4 15.81 -20.04 -1.32
N THR A 5 14.85 -20.77 -0.74
CA THR A 5 13.47 -20.80 -1.25
C THR A 5 12.79 -19.45 -1.08
N TYR A 6 12.98 -18.80 0.07
CA TYR A 6 12.49 -17.45 0.29
C TYR A 6 13.11 -16.44 -0.69
N PHE A 7 14.43 -16.46 -0.91
CA PHE A 7 15.04 -15.55 -1.88
C PHE A 7 14.55 -15.78 -3.31
N ARG A 8 14.19 -17.02 -3.68
CA ARG A 8 13.58 -17.28 -4.98
C ARG A 8 12.15 -16.77 -5.07
N SER A 9 11.34 -16.88 -4.01
CA SER A 9 9.95 -16.41 -4.03
C SER A 9 9.83 -14.90 -4.17
N LEU A 10 10.89 -14.13 -3.86
CA LEU A 10 10.92 -12.69 -4.14
C LEU A 10 10.76 -12.37 -5.65
N ASN A 11 11.22 -13.25 -6.55
CA ASN A 11 10.99 -13.08 -7.98
C ASN A 11 9.52 -13.24 -8.38
N ASP A 12 8.72 -13.95 -7.57
CA ASP A 12 7.30 -14.14 -7.86
C ASP A 12 6.50 -12.85 -7.63
N LEU A 13 6.95 -11.98 -6.71
CA LEU A 13 6.38 -10.64 -6.50
C LEU A 13 6.52 -9.72 -7.72
N GLU A 14 7.51 -9.95 -8.58
CA GLU A 14 7.67 -9.18 -9.82
C GLU A 14 6.61 -9.53 -10.88
N ARG A 15 6.00 -10.72 -10.76
CA ARG A 15 5.04 -11.26 -11.73
C ARG A 15 3.59 -10.97 -11.35
N ILE A 16 3.35 -10.56 -10.11
CA ILE A 16 2.01 -10.23 -9.62
C ILE A 16 1.78 -8.77 -9.91
N ILE A 17 0.79 -8.49 -10.74
CA ILE A 17 0.45 -7.14 -11.19
C ILE A 17 -0.71 -6.62 -10.35
N ARG A 18 -0.54 -5.42 -9.82
CA ARG A 18 -1.55 -4.73 -9.02
C ARG A 18 -2.76 -4.32 -9.85
N THR A 19 -3.90 -4.27 -9.18
CA THR A 19 -5.22 -3.92 -9.71
C THR A 19 -5.52 -4.63 -11.03
N PRO A 20 -5.46 -5.98 -11.08
CA PRO A 20 -5.52 -6.71 -12.34
C PRO A 20 -6.90 -6.60 -13.00
N GLY A 21 -6.92 -6.72 -14.32
CA GLY A 21 -8.12 -6.96 -15.12
C GLY A 21 -8.81 -5.75 -15.74
N LYS A 22 -8.52 -4.51 -15.32
CA LYS A 22 -8.82 -3.31 -16.12
C LYS A 22 -7.58 -2.88 -16.90
N PHE A 23 -7.80 -2.20 -18.02
CA PHE A 23 -6.71 -1.64 -18.81
C PHE A 23 -5.95 -0.61 -17.96
N LYS A 24 -4.62 -0.65 -18.04
CA LYS A 24 -3.70 0.33 -17.47
C LYS A 24 -2.73 0.76 -18.56
N PHE A 25 -2.40 2.06 -18.61
CA PHE A 25 -1.29 2.53 -19.43
C PHE A 25 0.05 2.05 -18.85
N GLU A 26 0.14 1.93 -17.52
CA GLU A 26 1.33 1.44 -16.84
C GLU A 26 0.97 0.37 -15.82
N GLU A 27 1.63 -0.78 -15.90
CA GLU A 27 1.48 -1.85 -14.93
C GLU A 27 2.54 -1.72 -13.84
N HIS A 28 2.12 -1.93 -12.59
CA HIS A 28 3.01 -1.99 -11.44
C HIS A 28 2.95 -3.39 -10.83
N SER A 29 4.11 -4.00 -10.64
CA SER A 29 4.22 -5.24 -9.89
C SER A 29 4.13 -4.98 -8.39
N VAL A 30 3.81 -6.02 -7.61
CA VAL A 30 3.84 -5.94 -6.14
C VAL A 30 5.24 -5.58 -5.65
N SER A 31 6.29 -6.11 -6.29
CA SER A 31 7.68 -5.73 -6.00
C SER A 31 7.93 -4.22 -6.17
N ALA A 32 7.48 -3.63 -7.29
CA ALA A 32 7.63 -2.19 -7.55
C ALA A 32 6.82 -1.34 -6.56
N HIS A 33 5.62 -1.79 -6.21
CA HIS A 33 4.79 -1.16 -5.17
C HIS A 33 5.46 -1.18 -3.80
N SER A 34 5.88 -2.35 -3.32
CA SER A 34 6.55 -2.50 -2.02
C SER A 34 7.78 -1.60 -1.92
N TRP A 35 8.55 -1.45 -3.00
CA TRP A 35 9.64 -0.47 -3.04
C TRP A 35 9.16 0.97 -2.88
N LYS A 36 8.15 1.41 -3.63
CA LYS A 36 7.58 2.77 -3.52
C LYS A 36 7.03 3.03 -2.11
N VAL A 37 6.31 2.07 -1.52
CA VAL A 37 5.74 2.18 -0.16
C VAL A 37 6.82 2.36 0.88
N VAL A 38 7.94 1.62 0.81
CA VAL A 38 9.08 1.84 1.72
C VAL A 38 9.63 3.26 1.61
N GLN A 39 9.72 3.81 0.40
CA GLN A 39 10.22 5.17 0.16
C GLN A 39 9.26 6.24 0.68
N TYR A 40 7.95 6.06 0.48
CA TYR A 40 6.94 6.94 1.08
C TYR A 40 7.02 6.86 2.61
N ALA A 41 6.93 5.66 3.18
CA ALA A 41 6.93 5.45 4.62
C ALA A 41 8.17 6.06 5.30
N LYS A 42 9.36 5.91 4.70
CA LYS A 42 10.58 6.55 5.18
C LYS A 42 10.43 8.08 5.24
N THR A 43 9.93 8.69 4.17
CA THR A 43 9.78 10.15 4.09
C THR A 43 8.72 10.65 5.08
N LEU A 44 7.61 9.92 5.21
CA LEU A 44 6.56 10.23 6.18
C LEU A 44 7.07 10.13 7.62
N ALA A 45 7.88 9.11 7.94
CA ALA A 45 8.53 8.97 9.24
C ALA A 45 9.51 10.12 9.53
N ASP A 46 10.29 10.58 8.55
CA ASP A 46 11.17 11.75 8.71
C ASP A 46 10.35 13.00 9.07
N ILE A 47 9.15 13.17 8.49
CA ILE A 47 8.24 14.28 8.83
C ILE A 47 7.74 14.16 10.27
N GLU A 48 7.37 12.95 10.73
CA GLU A 48 6.98 12.72 12.13
C GLU A 48 8.12 13.03 13.12
N GLU A 49 9.36 12.59 12.82
CA GLU A 49 10.52 12.88 13.67
C GLU A 49 10.81 14.38 13.77
N GLN A 50 10.61 15.14 12.67
CA GLN A 50 10.74 16.61 12.69
C GLN A 50 9.75 17.29 13.64
N HIS A 51 8.62 16.64 13.92
CA HIS A 51 7.62 17.11 14.88
C HIS A 51 7.80 16.50 16.28
N GLY A 52 8.92 15.81 16.53
CA GLY A 52 9.29 15.27 17.84
C GLY A 52 8.65 13.92 18.17
N VAL A 53 8.03 13.24 17.21
CA VAL A 53 7.51 11.88 17.37
C VAL A 53 8.67 10.90 17.27
N ALA A 54 8.77 9.98 18.24
CA ALA A 54 9.78 8.92 18.20
C ALA A 54 9.35 7.80 17.25
N ILE A 55 10.22 7.45 16.30
CA ILE A 55 9.96 6.38 15.32
C ILE A 55 10.86 5.17 15.60
N ASP A 56 10.26 3.98 15.70
CA ASP A 56 10.99 2.72 15.59
C ASP A 56 11.25 2.41 14.11
N TRP A 57 12.37 2.93 13.60
CA TRP A 57 12.81 2.71 12.22
C TRP A 57 12.94 1.23 11.85
N LYS A 58 13.32 0.38 12.81
CA LYS A 58 13.42 -1.06 12.55
C LYS A 58 12.03 -1.64 12.32
N LYS A 59 11.06 -1.33 13.20
CA LYS A 59 9.67 -1.74 13.01
C LYS A 59 9.13 -1.23 11.68
N LEU A 60 9.31 0.06 11.38
CA LEU A 60 8.85 0.71 10.16
C LEU A 60 9.34 -0.02 8.91
N TYR A 61 10.64 -0.30 8.81
CA TYR A 61 11.19 -1.01 7.66
C TYR A 61 10.72 -2.47 7.60
N GLU A 62 10.64 -3.18 8.74
CA GLU A 62 10.19 -4.57 8.76
C GLU A 62 8.76 -4.72 8.23
N ILE A 63 7.84 -3.84 8.65
CA ILE A 63 6.43 -3.92 8.23
C ILE A 63 6.23 -3.40 6.80
N THR A 64 6.93 -2.34 6.38
CA THR A 64 6.74 -1.75 5.05
C THR A 64 7.33 -2.59 3.93
N SER A 65 8.51 -3.19 4.14
CA SER A 65 9.17 -4.01 3.10
C SER A 65 8.43 -5.31 2.78
N SER A 66 7.51 -5.73 3.65
CA SER A 66 6.95 -7.07 3.66
C SER A 66 5.42 -7.11 3.60
N HIS A 67 4.76 -5.95 3.65
CA HIS A 67 3.31 -5.85 3.87
C HIS A 67 2.45 -6.61 2.84
N ASP A 68 2.89 -6.67 1.58
CA ASP A 68 2.20 -7.39 0.51
C ASP A 68 2.92 -8.70 0.12
N TYR A 69 3.82 -9.24 0.97
CA TYR A 69 4.49 -10.51 0.66
C TYR A 69 3.49 -11.67 0.52
N GLY A 70 2.38 -11.65 1.27
CA GLY A 70 1.34 -12.68 1.21
C GLY A 70 0.67 -12.81 -0.17
N GLU A 71 0.77 -11.78 -1.02
CA GLU A 71 0.21 -11.84 -2.37
C GLU A 71 0.86 -12.90 -3.25
N ILE A 72 2.07 -13.40 -2.92
CA ILE A 72 2.65 -14.54 -3.68
C ILE A 72 1.79 -15.80 -3.67
N PHE A 73 0.88 -15.91 -2.69
CA PHE A 73 0.05 -17.09 -2.49
C PHE A 73 -1.35 -16.94 -3.08
N ILE A 74 -1.96 -15.76 -2.91
CA ILE A 74 -3.36 -15.51 -3.29
C ILE A 74 -3.50 -14.56 -4.49
N GLY A 75 -2.40 -13.93 -4.92
CA GLY A 75 -2.37 -12.86 -5.92
C GLY A 75 -2.97 -11.55 -5.40
N ASP A 76 -2.86 -10.49 -6.20
CA ASP A 76 -3.58 -9.25 -5.90
C ASP A 76 -5.08 -9.41 -6.21
N ILE A 77 -5.91 -9.14 -5.22
CA ILE A 77 -7.37 -9.27 -5.31
C ILE A 77 -7.96 -7.93 -5.69
N LYS A 78 -8.71 -7.92 -6.81
CA LYS A 78 -9.40 -6.72 -7.31
C LYS A 78 -10.15 -5.98 -6.21
N THR A 79 -9.93 -4.66 -6.13
CA THR A 79 -10.48 -3.76 -5.10
C THR A 79 -11.98 -3.94 -4.84
N PRO A 80 -12.87 -4.06 -5.86
CA PRO A 80 -14.31 -4.25 -5.61
C PRO A 80 -14.63 -5.57 -4.88
N VAL A 81 -13.86 -6.62 -5.10
CA VAL A 81 -14.01 -7.92 -4.42
C VAL A 81 -13.49 -7.81 -2.99
N LYS A 82 -12.29 -7.24 -2.80
CA LYS A 82 -11.65 -7.05 -1.49
C LYS A 82 -12.51 -6.25 -0.51
N HIS A 83 -13.35 -5.34 -1.02
CA HIS A 83 -14.20 -4.46 -0.22
C HIS A 83 -15.71 -4.78 -0.30
N TYR A 84 -16.09 -5.95 -0.82
CA TYR A 84 -17.51 -6.33 -0.93
C TYR A 84 -18.19 -6.41 0.45
N SER A 85 -17.52 -6.98 1.46
CA SER A 85 -17.98 -7.01 2.85
C SER A 85 -16.81 -7.09 3.83
N LEU A 86 -17.02 -6.64 5.07
CA LEU A 86 -16.03 -6.76 6.14
C LEU A 86 -15.70 -8.24 6.43
N GLU A 87 -16.72 -9.10 6.37
CA GLU A 87 -16.57 -10.55 6.55
C GLU A 87 -15.64 -11.15 5.48
N LEU A 88 -15.90 -10.88 4.20
CA LEU A 88 -15.05 -11.40 3.12
C LEU A 88 -13.62 -10.88 3.24
N ARG A 89 -13.44 -9.59 3.55
CA ARG A 89 -12.11 -9.03 3.77
C ARG A 89 -11.37 -9.74 4.89
N SER A 90 -12.05 -10.00 6.01
CA SER A 90 -11.47 -10.73 7.15
C SER A 90 -11.11 -12.18 6.77
N MET A 91 -11.95 -12.86 5.98
CA MET A 91 -11.66 -14.22 5.52
C MET A 91 -10.45 -14.25 4.58
N LEU A 92 -10.34 -13.30 3.65
CA LEU A 92 -9.20 -13.20 2.74
C LEU A 92 -7.90 -12.98 3.52
N GLN A 93 -7.92 -12.08 4.51
CA GLN A 93 -6.77 -11.84 5.39
C GLN A 93 -6.38 -13.11 6.16
N GLN A 94 -7.35 -13.84 6.73
CA GLN A 94 -7.06 -15.09 7.45
C GLN A 94 -6.44 -16.16 6.54
N VAL A 95 -6.90 -16.25 5.29
CA VAL A 95 -6.30 -17.16 4.30
C VAL A 95 -4.86 -16.76 4.01
N GLU A 96 -4.61 -15.48 3.77
CA GLU A 96 -3.28 -14.94 3.52
C GLU A 96 -2.31 -15.23 4.67
N GLU A 97 -2.69 -14.85 5.90
CA GLU A 97 -1.91 -15.09 7.11
C GLU A 97 -1.63 -16.58 7.32
N GLY A 98 -2.62 -17.44 7.08
CA GLY A 98 -2.46 -18.90 7.17
C GLY A 98 -1.48 -19.46 6.13
N MET A 99 -1.50 -18.93 4.90
CA MET A 99 -0.57 -19.35 3.85
C MET A 99 0.85 -18.88 4.11
N VAL A 100 1.04 -17.66 4.61
CA VAL A 100 2.34 -17.14 5.05
C VAL A 100 2.90 -17.99 6.20
N GLU A 101 2.08 -18.27 7.22
CA GLU A 101 2.49 -19.10 8.36
C GLU A 101 2.87 -20.52 7.91
N HIS A 102 2.07 -21.13 7.03
CA HIS A 102 2.41 -22.43 6.44
C HIS A 102 3.72 -22.38 5.66
N PHE A 103 3.94 -21.34 4.85
CA PHE A 103 5.19 -21.16 4.12
C PHE A 103 6.39 -21.05 5.07
N ILE A 104 6.28 -20.28 6.16
CA ILE A 104 7.33 -20.14 7.16
C ILE A 104 7.69 -21.49 7.78
N ASN A 105 6.66 -22.26 8.20
CA ASN A 105 6.85 -23.57 8.82
C ASN A 105 7.56 -24.58 7.90
N GLU A 106 7.21 -24.60 6.61
CA GLU A 106 7.75 -25.57 5.65
C GLU A 106 9.12 -25.17 5.05
N ASN A 107 9.38 -23.86 4.92
CA ASN A 107 10.48 -23.37 4.11
C ASN A 107 11.61 -22.70 4.89
N ILE A 108 11.33 -22.13 6.07
CA ILE A 108 12.28 -21.32 6.81
C ILE A 108 12.93 -22.17 7.91
N PRO A 109 14.28 -22.12 8.07
CA PRO A 109 14.96 -22.83 9.15
C PRO A 109 14.44 -22.41 10.53
N GLU A 110 14.36 -23.35 11.46
CA GLU A 110 13.72 -23.18 12.78
C GLU A 110 14.25 -21.95 13.52
N GLU A 111 15.56 -21.70 13.47
CA GLU A 111 16.19 -20.56 14.13
C GLU A 111 15.74 -19.18 13.59
N PHE A 112 15.26 -19.12 12.35
CA PHE A 112 14.80 -17.88 11.72
C PHE A 112 13.28 -17.72 11.71
N GLN A 113 12.50 -18.77 11.96
CA GLN A 113 11.03 -18.67 11.89
C GLN A 113 10.44 -17.55 12.78
N PRO A 114 10.90 -17.32 14.03
CA PRO A 114 10.38 -16.21 14.84
C PRO A 114 10.64 -14.83 14.21
N ILE A 115 11.74 -14.68 13.46
CA ILE A 115 12.07 -13.45 12.75
C ILE A 115 11.14 -13.26 11.56
N PHE A 116 10.94 -14.30 10.75
CA PHE A 116 10.05 -14.24 9.59
C PHE A 116 8.59 -14.03 9.98
N ARG A 117 8.10 -14.65 11.07
CA ARG A 117 6.75 -14.38 11.59
C ARG A 117 6.60 -12.92 12.04
N ARG A 118 7.65 -12.31 12.59
CA ARG A 118 7.63 -10.90 12.97
C ARG A 118 7.60 -9.97 11.75
N GLN A 119 8.32 -10.33 10.68
CA GLN A 119 8.49 -9.50 9.49
C GLN A 119 7.34 -9.64 8.48
N LEU A 120 6.77 -10.84 8.32
CA LEU A 120 5.76 -11.14 7.30
C LEU A 120 4.31 -11.11 7.82
N ARG A 121 4.08 -10.63 9.05
CA ARG A 121 2.73 -10.43 9.59
C ARG A 121 2.08 -9.17 9.03
N GLU A 122 0.77 -9.01 9.22
CA GLU A 122 0.08 -7.74 9.03
C GLU A 122 0.78 -6.63 9.85
N GLY A 123 1.13 -5.56 9.15
CA GLY A 123 1.89 -4.44 9.67
C GLY A 123 1.04 -3.26 10.11
N LYS A 124 -0.19 -3.16 9.59
CA LYS A 124 -1.13 -2.07 9.89
C LYS A 124 -1.73 -2.30 11.28
N ASP A 125 -1.37 -1.41 12.20
CA ASP A 125 -1.86 -1.39 13.58
C ASP A 125 -2.00 0.08 14.05
N ASN A 126 -2.40 0.29 15.30
CA ASN A 126 -2.58 1.63 15.87
C ASN A 126 -1.27 2.31 16.33
N SER A 127 -0.10 1.73 16.03
CA SER A 127 1.18 2.42 16.27
C SER A 127 1.44 3.48 15.20
N VAL A 128 2.35 4.40 15.48
CA VAL A 128 2.76 5.42 14.49
C VAL A 128 3.30 4.75 13.23
N GLU A 129 4.13 3.71 13.34
CA GLU A 129 4.69 3.01 12.18
C GLU A 129 3.60 2.29 11.37
N GLY A 130 2.63 1.67 12.05
CA GLY A 130 1.50 0.99 11.42
C GLY A 130 0.58 1.95 10.66
N LEU A 131 0.33 3.12 11.24
CA LEU A 131 -0.43 4.20 10.59
C LEU A 131 0.36 4.81 9.41
N ILE A 132 1.68 5.01 9.54
CA ILE A 132 2.53 5.44 8.42
C ILE A 132 2.47 4.43 7.28
N LEU A 133 2.51 3.12 7.55
CA LEU A 133 2.34 2.08 6.54
C LEU A 133 0.98 2.19 5.84
N GLU A 134 -0.10 2.43 6.57
CA GLU A 134 -1.43 2.63 5.97
C GLU A 134 -1.46 3.86 5.06
N VAL A 135 -0.89 4.98 5.49
CA VAL A 135 -0.79 6.20 4.67
C VAL A 135 0.08 5.95 3.44
N ALA A 136 1.24 5.33 3.58
CA ALA A 136 2.18 5.06 2.49
C ALA A 136 1.59 4.16 1.39
N ASP A 137 0.91 3.06 1.78
CA ASP A 137 0.18 2.19 0.84
C ASP A 137 -0.92 2.98 0.10
N LYS A 138 -1.71 3.76 0.83
CA LYS A 138 -2.77 4.59 0.23
C LYS A 138 -2.22 5.69 -0.67
N MET A 139 -1.09 6.30 -0.32
CA MET A 139 -0.43 7.29 -1.17
C MET A 139 0.01 6.67 -2.49
N ASP A 140 0.55 5.45 -2.50
CA ASP A 140 0.87 4.80 -3.77
C ASP A 140 -0.38 4.58 -4.62
N GLN A 141 -1.51 4.22 -4.01
CA GLN A 141 -2.80 4.13 -4.73
C GLN A 141 -3.27 5.47 -5.30
N VAL A 142 -3.02 6.59 -4.60
CA VAL A 142 -3.30 7.94 -5.13
C VAL A 142 -2.47 8.18 -6.38
N TYR A 143 -1.16 7.93 -6.34
CA TYR A 143 -0.26 8.16 -7.47
C TYR A 143 -0.54 7.21 -8.65
N GLU A 144 -0.82 5.93 -8.40
CA GLU A 144 -1.20 4.97 -9.44
C GLU A 144 -2.50 5.40 -10.14
N ALA A 145 -3.52 5.78 -9.37
CA ALA A 145 -4.78 6.26 -9.93
C ALA A 145 -4.58 7.58 -10.71
N PHE A 146 -3.81 8.51 -10.14
CA PHE A 146 -3.54 9.80 -10.74
C PHE A 146 -2.85 9.66 -12.10
N ALA A 147 -1.82 8.81 -12.21
CA ALA A 147 -1.10 8.58 -13.46
C ALA A 147 -2.02 8.05 -14.57
N GLU A 148 -2.95 7.14 -14.24
CA GLU A 148 -3.93 6.62 -15.19
C GLU A 148 -4.94 7.68 -15.63
N LEU A 149 -5.46 8.47 -14.69
CA LEU A 149 -6.38 9.57 -15.00
C LEU A 149 -5.69 10.64 -15.86
N GLN A 150 -4.46 11.02 -15.52
CA GLN A 150 -3.66 12.00 -16.26
C GLN A 150 -3.41 11.57 -17.71
N ARG A 151 -3.26 10.26 -17.96
CA ARG A 151 -3.12 9.68 -19.31
C ARG A 151 -4.45 9.48 -20.04
N GLY A 152 -5.58 9.81 -19.41
CA GLY A 152 -6.91 9.75 -20.00
C GLY A 152 -7.58 8.37 -19.91
N ASN A 153 -7.22 7.55 -18.93
CA ASN A 153 -7.86 6.25 -18.74
C ASN A 153 -9.33 6.42 -18.29
N THR A 154 -10.28 5.89 -19.08
CA THR A 154 -11.72 6.03 -18.86
C THR A 154 -12.33 5.01 -17.91
N GLU A 155 -11.53 4.09 -17.37
CA GLU A 155 -11.98 3.12 -16.38
C GLU A 155 -12.34 3.82 -15.05
N LYS A 156 -13.61 3.72 -14.62
CA LYS A 156 -14.14 4.42 -13.44
C LYS A 156 -13.45 3.98 -12.15
N GLU A 157 -12.88 2.79 -12.15
CA GLU A 157 -12.16 2.20 -11.03
C GLU A 157 -11.00 3.09 -10.56
N PHE A 158 -10.32 3.84 -11.44
CA PHE A 158 -9.25 4.75 -11.03
C PHE A 158 -9.78 5.99 -10.30
N ILE A 159 -10.96 6.51 -10.68
CA ILE A 159 -11.63 7.58 -9.92
C ILE A 159 -12.01 7.07 -8.53
N VAL A 160 -12.58 5.86 -8.45
CA VAL A 160 -12.97 5.26 -7.17
C VAL A 160 -11.73 5.01 -6.29
N MET A 161 -10.65 4.47 -6.86
CA MET A 161 -9.39 4.21 -6.18
C MET A 161 -8.77 5.50 -5.62
N TYR A 162 -8.67 6.55 -6.44
CA TYR A 162 -8.16 7.85 -6.05
C TYR A 162 -8.95 8.43 -4.86
N ARG A 163 -10.29 8.49 -4.98
CA ARG A 163 -11.16 9.05 -3.93
C ARG A 163 -11.09 8.23 -2.64
N TYR A 164 -11.14 6.91 -2.76
CA TYR A 164 -11.07 6.02 -1.60
C TYR A 164 -9.77 6.19 -0.82
N ALA A 165 -8.64 6.26 -1.54
CA ALA A 165 -7.34 6.45 -0.93
C ALA A 165 -7.24 7.81 -0.21
N LEU A 166 -7.70 8.90 -0.82
CA LEU A 166 -7.73 10.22 -0.18
C LEU A 166 -8.60 10.26 1.08
N ILE A 167 -9.80 9.68 1.03
CA ILE A 167 -10.71 9.60 2.20
C ILE A 167 -10.03 8.83 3.33
N LYS A 168 -9.30 7.75 3.02
CA LYS A 168 -8.56 6.99 4.03
C LYS A 168 -7.42 7.80 4.64
N ILE A 169 -6.60 8.43 3.82
CA ILE A 169 -5.48 9.27 4.27
C ILE A 169 -5.97 10.40 5.19
N LYS A 170 -7.00 11.15 4.77
CA LYS A 170 -7.57 12.27 5.54
C LYS A 170 -8.01 11.89 6.96
N ASN A 171 -8.43 10.65 7.17
CA ASN A 171 -8.96 10.19 8.46
C ASN A 171 -7.87 9.66 9.41
N ILE A 172 -6.59 9.75 9.05
CA ILE A 172 -5.45 9.36 9.89
C ILE A 172 -4.83 10.62 10.48
N ASP A 173 -4.73 10.67 11.80
CA ASP A 173 -4.19 11.82 12.56
C ASP A 173 -2.68 11.68 12.74
N LEU A 174 -1.92 12.23 11.78
CA LEU A 174 -0.46 12.20 11.71
C LEU A 174 0.08 13.51 11.11
N HIS A 175 1.26 13.97 11.53
CA HIS A 175 1.89 15.18 10.98
C HIS A 175 2.17 15.06 9.48
N CYS A 176 2.60 13.88 9.03
CA CYS A 176 2.85 13.58 7.64
C CYS A 176 1.58 13.61 6.78
N VAL A 177 0.40 13.31 7.35
CA VAL A 177 -0.89 13.45 6.66
C VAL A 177 -1.23 14.93 6.47
N HIS A 178 -1.06 15.75 7.50
CA HIS A 178 -1.21 17.21 7.37
C HIS A 178 -0.28 17.78 6.30
N TYR A 179 1.00 17.36 6.32
CA TYR A 179 1.96 17.76 5.29
C TYR A 179 1.53 17.32 3.89
N PHE A 180 1.06 16.08 3.73
CA PHE A 180 0.54 15.60 2.45
C PHE A 180 -0.63 16.46 1.96
N LEU A 181 -1.62 16.73 2.79
CA LEU A 181 -2.81 17.51 2.41
C LEU A 181 -2.49 18.98 2.09
N GLU A 182 -1.56 19.59 2.82
CA GLU A 182 -1.24 21.01 2.69
C GLU A 182 -0.15 21.32 1.66
N GLN A 183 0.78 20.39 1.41
CA GLN A 183 1.97 20.64 0.59
C GLN A 183 2.04 19.75 -0.65
N ILE A 184 1.64 18.47 -0.57
CA ILE A 184 1.80 17.51 -1.69
C ILE A 184 0.54 17.47 -2.57
N LEU A 185 -0.63 17.39 -1.95
CA LEU A 185 -1.90 17.28 -2.66
C LEU A 185 -2.19 18.50 -3.57
N PRO A 186 -1.88 19.75 -3.19
CA PRO A 186 -2.02 20.89 -4.09
C PRO A 186 -1.22 20.74 -5.39
N ASP A 187 0.01 20.22 -5.32
CA ASP A 187 0.86 19.97 -6.49
C ASP A 187 0.24 18.91 -7.42
N ILE A 188 -0.32 17.83 -6.84
CA ILE A 188 -1.05 16.81 -7.60
C ILE A 188 -2.25 17.42 -8.33
N ILE A 189 -3.01 18.30 -7.66
CA ILE A 189 -4.17 18.98 -8.27
C ILE A 189 -3.71 19.93 -9.38
N GLU A 190 -2.62 20.68 -9.17
CA GLU A 190 -2.07 21.60 -10.18
C GLU A 190 -1.61 20.86 -11.43
N GLU A 191 -0.88 19.75 -11.27
CA GLU A 191 -0.47 18.90 -12.38
C GLU A 191 -1.67 18.25 -13.06
N GLY A 192 -2.69 17.89 -12.28
CA GLY A 192 -3.98 17.36 -12.73
C GLY A 192 -4.76 18.28 -13.66
N ASN A 193 -4.47 19.58 -13.73
CA ASN A 193 -5.12 20.50 -14.69
C ASN A 193 -4.85 20.13 -16.16
N ARG A 194 -3.83 19.31 -16.43
CA ARG A 194 -3.52 18.80 -17.77
C ARG A 194 -4.28 17.51 -18.11
N SER A 195 -4.98 16.94 -17.15
CA SER A 195 -5.75 15.71 -17.29
C SER A 195 -7.04 15.95 -18.09
N PRO A 196 -7.53 14.96 -18.86
CA PRO A 196 -8.89 14.96 -19.40
C PRO A 196 -9.99 14.93 -18.32
N PHE A 197 -9.64 14.61 -17.07
CA PHE A 197 -10.54 14.57 -15.92
C PHE A 197 -10.36 15.79 -15.02
N ASP A 198 -11.46 16.24 -14.41
CA ASP A 198 -11.42 17.30 -13.40
C ASP A 198 -10.92 16.75 -12.05
N ILE A 199 -9.59 16.61 -11.94
CA ILE A 199 -8.92 16.09 -10.74
C ILE A 199 -9.24 16.97 -9.52
N ARG A 200 -9.38 18.29 -9.71
CA ARG A 200 -9.73 19.23 -8.64
C ARG A 200 -11.10 18.88 -8.06
N GLN A 201 -12.13 18.80 -8.91
CA GLN A 201 -13.48 18.46 -8.46
C GLN A 201 -13.52 17.09 -7.79
N ILE A 202 -12.87 16.08 -8.38
CA ILE A 202 -12.80 14.72 -7.80
C ILE A 202 -12.16 14.74 -6.41
N THR A 203 -11.13 15.56 -6.21
CA THR A 203 -10.42 15.70 -4.93
C THR A 203 -11.29 16.41 -3.90
N GLU A 204 -11.90 17.54 -4.26
CA GLU A 204 -12.80 18.30 -3.38
C GLU A 204 -13.99 17.44 -2.92
N ASP A 205 -14.60 16.68 -3.83
CA ASP A 205 -15.69 15.73 -3.54
C ASP A 205 -15.26 14.56 -2.62
N ALA A 206 -13.99 14.19 -2.64
CA ALA A 206 -13.44 13.16 -1.76
C ALA A 206 -13.20 13.75 -0.36
N LEU A 207 -12.59 14.93 -0.28
CA LEU A 207 -12.26 15.59 0.97
C LEU A 207 -13.48 16.17 1.69
N SER A 208 -14.63 16.34 1.03
CA SER A 208 -15.87 16.80 1.67
C SER A 208 -16.64 15.70 2.43
N GLN A 209 -16.23 14.44 2.29
CA GLN A 209 -16.80 13.29 3.02
C GLN A 209 -16.08 13.06 4.35
#